data_AF-A0A523DNI0-F1
#
_entry.id   AF-A0A523DNI0-F1
#
_cell.length_a   1.000
_cell.length_b   1.000
_cell.length_c   1.000
_cell.angle_alpha   90.00
_cell.angle_beta   90.00
_cell.angle_gamma   90.00
#
_symmetry.space_group_name_H-M   'P 1'
#
loop_
_entity.id
_entity.type
_entity.pdbx_description
1 polymer ?
#
loop_
_entity_poly.entity_id
_entity_poly.type
_entity_poly.pdbx_seq_one_letter_code
_entity_poly.pdbx_strand_id
1 'polypeptide(L)'
;MSAMRKIVRIVSCLAIVCFAGSLALGSDLDSYLTGELAKLERLAMPVSLADHVILYPDGSRHALREKSGKILLVNLWSKGCVPCKAEMKDFSSLQRDLGGERFEVVALPMEKRSIRSARKILNNWGAENLKPYGNDPQALAAVLYREGYFTEKKISF
;
A
#
# COMPACT_ATOMS: atom_id res chain seq x y z
N MET A 1 -5.79 -30.00 45.80
CA MET A 1 -6.62 -30.49 44.66
C MET A 1 -7.53 -29.42 44.04
N SER A 2 -8.08 -28.46 44.80
CA SER A 2 -8.99 -27.41 44.27
C SER A 2 -8.28 -26.37 43.37
N ALA A 3 -7.07 -25.93 43.73
CA ALA A 3 -6.30 -24.95 42.96
C ALA A 3 -5.91 -25.45 41.55
N MET A 4 -5.53 -26.72 41.45
CA MET A 4 -5.08 -27.33 40.19
C MET A 4 -6.22 -27.45 39.16
N ARG A 5 -7.46 -27.70 39.61
CA ARG A 5 -8.65 -27.70 38.75
C ARG A 5 -9.04 -26.32 38.25
N LYS A 6 -8.76 -25.26 39.03
CA LYS A 6 -8.99 -23.86 38.61
C LYS A 6 -7.95 -23.42 37.58
N ILE A 7 -6.68 -23.79 37.77
CA ILE A 7 -5.60 -23.48 36.82
C ILE A 7 -5.84 -24.17 35.47
N VAL A 8 -6.19 -25.47 35.48
CA VAL A 8 -6.48 -26.21 34.23
C VAL A 8 -7.68 -25.61 33.48
N ARG A 9 -8.72 -25.17 34.18
CA ARG A 9 -9.88 -24.51 33.56
C ARG A 9 -9.53 -23.14 32.94
N ILE A 10 -8.71 -22.34 33.63
CA ILE A 10 -8.26 -21.04 33.12
C ILE A 10 -7.36 -21.22 31.89
N VAL A 11 -6.42 -22.17 31.93
CA VAL A 11 -5.53 -22.46 30.81
C VAL A 11 -6.30 -23.02 29.61
N SER A 12 -7.28 -23.91 29.82
CA SER A 12 -8.15 -24.40 28.74
C SER A 12 -9.05 -23.30 28.16
N CYS A 13 -9.59 -22.39 28.97
CA CYS A 13 -10.34 -21.24 28.46
C CYS A 13 -9.46 -20.29 27.64
N LEU A 14 -8.23 -20.00 28.09
CA LEU A 14 -7.30 -19.16 27.34
C LEU A 14 -6.91 -19.79 25.99
N ALA A 15 -6.67 -21.10 25.96
CA ALA A 15 -6.34 -21.81 24.73
C ALA A 15 -7.47 -21.79 23.68
N ILE A 16 -8.73 -21.86 24.13
CA ILE A 16 -9.91 -21.80 23.23
C ILE A 16 -10.08 -20.39 22.62
N VAL A 17 -9.87 -19.33 23.41
CA VAL A 17 -9.94 -17.94 22.92
C VAL A 17 -8.84 -17.66 21.88
N CYS A 18 -7.63 -18.20 22.08
CA CYS A 18 -6.55 -18.06 21.10
C CYS A 18 -6.78 -18.84 19.79
N PHE A 19 -7.50 -19.98 19.84
CA PHE A 19 -7.80 -20.76 18.64
C PHE A 19 -8.91 -20.10 17.78
N ALA A 20 -9.91 -19.49 18.41
CA ALA A 20 -10.96 -18.76 17.70
C ALA A 20 -10.48 -17.44 17.06
N GLY A 21 -9.45 -16.80 17.63
CA GLY A 21 -8.86 -15.57 17.07
C GLY A 21 -8.04 -15.75 15.79
N SER A 22 -7.70 -16.99 15.41
CA SER A 22 -6.89 -17.29 14.21
C SER A 22 -7.71 -17.52 12.94
N LEU A 23 -9.04 -17.53 13.02
CA LEU A 23 -9.90 -17.43 11.83
C LEU A 23 -9.91 -15.97 11.38
N ALA A 24 -8.80 -15.57 10.75
CA ALA A 24 -8.73 -14.35 9.98
C ALA A 24 -9.94 -14.32 9.05
N LEU A 25 -10.81 -13.34 9.27
CA LEU A 25 -11.89 -12.97 8.38
C LEU A 25 -11.28 -12.70 7.01
N GLY A 26 -11.29 -13.71 6.14
CA GLY A 26 -11.15 -13.50 4.71
C GLY A 26 -12.42 -12.80 4.26
N SER A 27 -12.50 -11.48 4.47
CA SER A 27 -13.54 -10.67 3.88
C SER A 27 -13.49 -10.87 2.37
N ASP A 28 -14.63 -11.19 1.77
CA ASP A 28 -14.76 -11.25 0.33
C ASP A 28 -14.46 -9.87 -0.26
N LEU A 29 -13.24 -9.70 -0.78
CA LEU A 29 -12.78 -8.44 -1.34
C LEU A 29 -13.67 -8.03 -2.53
N ASP A 30 -14.26 -9.01 -3.22
CA ASP A 30 -15.06 -8.83 -4.42
C ASP A 30 -16.35 -8.04 -4.12
N SER A 31 -16.86 -8.14 -2.89
CA SER A 31 -17.99 -7.31 -2.43
C SER A 31 -17.70 -5.81 -2.42
N TYR A 32 -16.43 -5.41 -2.31
CA TYR A 32 -15.98 -4.02 -2.34
C TYR A 32 -15.59 -3.54 -3.75
N LEU A 33 -15.47 -4.45 -4.73
CA LEU A 33 -15.11 -4.14 -6.13
C LEU A 33 -16.34 -3.66 -6.92
N THR A 34 -17.01 -2.62 -6.42
CA THR A 34 -18.21 -2.04 -7.02
C THR A 34 -18.07 -0.53 -7.14
N GLY A 35 -18.96 0.11 -7.90
CA GLY A 35 -18.92 1.57 -8.10
C GLY A 35 -17.58 2.06 -8.65
N GLU A 36 -16.96 3.02 -7.97
CA GLU A 36 -15.65 3.59 -8.34
C GLU A 36 -14.50 2.58 -8.27
N LEU A 37 -14.65 1.48 -7.51
CA LEU A 37 -13.66 0.41 -7.39
C LEU A 37 -13.95 -0.79 -8.31
N ALA A 38 -14.96 -0.73 -9.18
CA ALA A 38 -15.32 -1.85 -10.06
C ALA A 38 -14.21 -2.27 -11.03
N LYS A 39 -13.25 -1.37 -11.32
CA LYS A 39 -12.08 -1.66 -12.16
C LYS A 39 -10.86 -2.17 -11.36
N LEU A 40 -10.92 -2.20 -10.03
CA LEU A 40 -9.83 -2.71 -9.21
C LEU A 40 -9.79 -4.24 -9.32
N GLU A 41 -8.63 -4.80 -9.64
CA GLU A 41 -8.44 -6.24 -9.79
C GLU A 41 -7.70 -6.83 -8.59
N ARG A 42 -8.25 -7.89 -8.01
CA ARG A 42 -7.53 -8.71 -7.05
C ARG A 42 -6.52 -9.58 -7.79
N LEU A 43 -5.23 -9.47 -7.44
CA LEU A 43 -4.20 -10.33 -8.01
C LEU A 43 -4.40 -11.78 -7.52
N ALA A 44 -4.60 -12.71 -8.45
CA ALA A 44 -4.70 -14.14 -8.13
C ALA A 44 -3.37 -14.71 -7.62
N MET A 45 -2.25 -14.19 -8.13
CA MET A 45 -0.89 -14.51 -7.70
C MET A 45 -0.18 -13.22 -7.29
N PRO A 46 0.14 -13.02 -6.00
CA PRO A 46 0.82 -11.81 -5.54
C PRO A 46 2.20 -11.65 -6.17
N VAL A 47 2.49 -10.46 -6.72
CA VAL A 47 3.86 -10.07 -7.09
C VAL A 47 4.55 -9.50 -5.86
N SER A 48 5.76 -9.98 -5.58
CA SER A 48 6.59 -9.38 -4.55
C SER A 48 7.24 -8.10 -5.07
N LEU A 49 6.91 -6.98 -4.44
CA LEU A 49 7.61 -5.71 -4.62
C LEU A 49 8.60 -5.43 -3.48
N ALA A 50 8.82 -6.41 -2.59
CA ALA A 50 9.55 -6.28 -1.34
C ALA A 50 10.95 -5.68 -1.53
N ASP A 51 11.66 -6.09 -2.58
CA ASP A 51 13.04 -5.66 -2.83
C ASP A 51 13.14 -4.40 -3.71
N HIS A 52 12.01 -3.81 -4.11
CA HIS A 52 12.04 -2.56 -4.82
C HIS A 52 12.54 -1.43 -3.91
N VAL A 53 13.67 -0.82 -4.30
CA VAL A 53 14.31 0.26 -3.55
C VAL A 53 13.79 1.62 -4.02
N ILE A 54 13.38 2.44 -3.06
CA ILE A 54 12.90 3.81 -3.29
C ILE A 54 13.74 4.80 -2.48
N LEU A 55 13.71 6.07 -2.89
CA LEU A 55 14.35 7.16 -2.14
C LEU A 55 13.35 7.74 -1.15
N TYR A 56 13.74 7.80 0.11
CA TYR A 56 12.91 8.31 1.21
C TYR A 56 13.08 9.83 1.39
N PRO A 57 12.18 10.49 2.13
CA PRO A 57 12.21 11.95 2.31
C PRO A 57 13.51 12.52 2.89
N ASP A 58 14.28 11.72 3.63
CA ASP A 58 15.58 12.06 4.20
C ASP A 58 16.75 11.81 3.23
N GLY A 59 16.47 11.30 2.02
CA GLY A 59 17.46 11.00 0.98
C GLY A 59 18.05 9.59 1.07
N SER A 60 17.70 8.80 2.09
CA SER A 60 18.11 7.42 2.23
C SER A 60 17.44 6.50 1.20
N ARG A 61 18.04 5.32 1.01
CA ARG A 61 17.55 4.29 0.08
C ARG A 61 17.09 3.09 0.88
N HIS A 62 15.82 2.76 0.73
CA HIS A 62 15.22 1.65 1.46
C HIS A 62 14.32 0.83 0.54
N ALA A 63 14.28 -0.46 0.79
CA ALA A 63 13.41 -1.39 0.09
C ALA A 63 11.98 -1.31 0.64
N LEU A 64 10.97 -1.63 -0.17
CA LEU A 64 9.57 -1.63 0.28
C LEU A 64 9.32 -2.64 1.43
N ARG A 65 10.11 -3.72 1.53
CA ARG A 65 10.05 -4.69 2.64
C ARG A 65 10.26 -4.04 4.01
N GLU A 66 10.94 -2.90 4.06
CA GLU A 66 11.17 -2.16 5.31
C GLU A 66 9.90 -1.47 5.83
N LYS A 67 8.82 -1.47 5.03
CA LYS A 67 7.46 -1.09 5.42
C LYS A 67 6.56 -2.30 5.73
N SER A 68 7.13 -3.51 5.89
CA SER A 68 6.36 -4.71 6.21
C SER A 68 5.54 -4.56 7.50
N GLY A 69 4.45 -5.33 7.60
CA GLY A 69 3.48 -5.21 8.70
C GLY A 69 2.49 -4.03 8.56
N LYS A 70 2.63 -3.23 7.49
CA LYS A 70 1.74 -2.13 7.15
C LYS A 70 1.06 -2.37 5.80
N ILE A 71 -0.22 -2.00 5.68
CA ILE A 71 -0.91 -1.95 4.39
C ILE A 71 -0.41 -0.73 3.61
N LEU A 72 0.04 -0.95 2.37
CA LEU A 72 0.53 0.12 1.51
C LEU A 72 -0.40 0.29 0.31
N LEU A 73 -0.91 1.51 0.11
CA LEU A 73 -1.50 1.92 -1.15
C LEU A 73 -0.43 2.61 -2.00
N VAL A 74 0.10 1.89 -2.98
CA VAL A 74 1.16 2.42 -3.85
C VAL A 74 0.53 3.07 -5.08
N ASN A 75 0.57 4.39 -5.15
CA ASN A 75 0.15 5.15 -6.34
C ASN A 75 1.38 5.43 -7.21
N LEU A 76 1.28 5.15 -8.52
CA LEU A 76 2.32 5.47 -9.50
C LEU A 76 1.95 6.73 -10.27
N TRP A 77 2.88 7.68 -10.39
CA TRP A 77 2.59 8.96 -11.05
C TRP A 77 3.77 9.49 -11.89
N SER A 78 3.44 10.40 -12.81
CA SER A 78 4.40 11.16 -13.62
C SER A 78 3.95 12.62 -13.75
N LYS A 79 4.88 13.56 -13.95
CA LYS A 79 4.59 15.01 -13.93
C LYS A 79 3.53 15.44 -14.96
N GLY A 80 3.47 14.77 -16.11
CA GLY A 80 2.53 15.06 -17.19
C GLY A 80 1.21 14.30 -17.12
N CYS A 81 0.98 13.51 -16.05
CA CYS A 81 -0.21 12.69 -15.92
C CYS A 81 -1.39 13.51 -15.40
N VAL A 82 -2.26 13.96 -16.30
CA VAL A 82 -3.50 14.68 -15.97
C VAL A 82 -4.42 13.89 -15.03
N PRO A 83 -4.74 12.61 -15.26
CA PRO A 83 -5.61 11.86 -14.33
C PRO A 83 -4.96 11.69 -12.95
N CYS A 84 -3.64 11.40 -12.89
CA CYS A 84 -2.93 11.29 -11.61
C CYS A 84 -3.03 12.57 -10.76
N LYS A 85 -3.01 13.75 -11.41
CA LYS A 85 -3.18 15.03 -10.72
C LYS A 85 -4.59 15.16 -10.12
N ALA A 86 -5.62 14.69 -10.82
CA ALA A 86 -7.00 14.78 -10.35
C ALA A 86 -7.21 13.94 -9.08
N GLU A 87 -6.67 12.72 -9.04
CA GLU A 87 -6.83 11.77 -7.93
C GLU A 87 -5.95 12.09 -6.71
N MET A 88 -4.92 12.94 -6.85
CA MET A 88 -3.93 13.13 -5.80
C MET A 88 -4.52 13.74 -4.51
N LYS A 89 -5.61 14.52 -4.63
CA LYS A 89 -6.34 15.05 -3.47
C LYS A 89 -7.09 13.95 -2.71
N ASP A 90 -7.59 12.95 -3.41
CA ASP A 90 -8.30 11.82 -2.80
C ASP A 90 -7.31 10.95 -2.03
N PHE A 91 -6.13 10.69 -2.59
CA PHE A 91 -5.04 10.03 -1.89
C PHE A 91 -4.53 10.82 -0.68
N SER A 92 -4.45 12.14 -0.80
CA SER A 92 -4.15 13.04 0.32
C SER A 92 -5.20 12.93 1.42
N SER A 93 -6.50 12.88 1.08
CA SER A 93 -7.57 12.65 2.05
C SER A 93 -7.41 11.29 2.72
N LEU A 94 -7.22 10.23 1.95
CA LEU A 94 -7.08 8.87 2.48
C LEU A 94 -5.89 8.74 3.43
N GLN A 95 -4.76 9.37 3.11
CA GLN A 95 -3.60 9.42 3.99
C GLN A 95 -3.88 10.18 5.30
N ARG A 96 -4.69 11.24 5.25
CA ARG A 96 -5.09 11.98 6.45
C ARG A 96 -6.01 11.13 7.35
N ASP A 97 -6.94 10.39 6.73
CA ASP A 97 -8.00 9.69 7.46
C ASP A 97 -7.52 8.33 8.00
N LEU A 98 -6.67 7.61 7.26
CA LEU A 98 -6.21 6.26 7.62
C LEU A 98 -4.72 6.15 7.92
N GLY A 99 -3.93 7.18 7.60
CA GLY A 99 -2.47 7.13 7.72
C GLY A 99 -1.97 6.91 9.15
N GLY A 100 -1.03 5.98 9.31
CA GLY A 100 -0.43 5.71 10.62
C GLY A 100 0.44 4.47 10.64
N GLU A 101 0.36 3.73 11.76
CA GLU A 101 1.12 2.50 11.97
C GLU A 101 0.67 1.36 11.04
N ARG A 102 -0.62 1.32 10.69
CA ARG A 102 -1.21 0.20 9.91
C ARG A 102 -1.45 0.50 8.43
N PHE A 103 -1.44 1.76 8.02
CA PHE A 103 -1.71 2.14 6.62
C PHE A 103 -0.85 3.34 6.18
N GLU A 104 -0.41 3.32 4.92
CA GLU A 104 0.32 4.42 4.28
C GLU A 104 0.07 4.45 2.77
N VAL A 105 -0.22 5.65 2.25
CA VAL A 105 -0.18 5.98 0.83
C VAL A 105 1.26 6.28 0.44
N VAL A 106 1.76 5.54 -0.55
CA VAL A 106 3.11 5.68 -1.11
C VAL A 106 2.99 6.18 -2.54
N ALA A 107 3.05 7.51 -2.73
CA ALA A 107 3.00 8.15 -4.05
C ALA A 107 4.38 8.10 -4.73
N LEU A 108 4.62 7.07 -5.54
CA LEU A 108 5.91 6.80 -6.19
C LEU A 108 5.97 7.38 -7.61
N PRO A 109 6.98 8.21 -7.92
CA PRO A 109 7.22 8.63 -9.29
C PRO A 109 7.71 7.45 -10.13
N MET A 110 7.16 7.30 -11.34
CA MET A 110 7.56 6.22 -12.26
C MET A 110 8.95 6.45 -12.87
N GLU A 111 9.32 7.71 -13.10
CA GLU A 111 10.64 8.12 -13.58
C GLU A 111 11.60 8.52 -12.46
N LYS A 112 12.89 8.59 -12.80
CA LYS A 112 13.92 9.11 -11.90
C LYS A 112 13.54 10.50 -11.41
N ARG A 113 13.42 10.67 -10.08
CA ARG A 113 12.99 11.92 -9.46
C ARG A 113 13.69 12.14 -8.13
N SER A 114 14.17 13.37 -7.92
CA SER A 114 14.66 13.81 -6.61
C SER A 114 13.50 14.07 -5.65
N ILE A 115 13.76 13.91 -4.35
CA ILE A 115 12.81 14.22 -3.26
C ILE A 115 12.30 15.66 -3.36
N ARG A 116 13.20 16.61 -3.65
CA ARG A 116 12.85 18.03 -3.82
C ARG A 116 11.84 18.24 -4.95
N SER A 117 12.05 17.58 -6.09
CA SER A 117 11.14 17.69 -7.23
C SER A 117 9.81 17.00 -6.96
N ALA A 118 9.82 15.82 -6.34
CA ALA A 118 8.61 15.11 -5.91
C ALA A 118 7.77 15.98 -4.97
N ARG A 119 8.38 16.53 -3.90
CA ARG A 119 7.71 17.44 -2.95
C ARG A 119 7.06 18.62 -3.64
N LYS A 120 7.78 19.29 -4.54
CA LYS A 120 7.22 20.45 -5.27
C LYS A 120 5.99 20.09 -6.08
N ILE A 121 5.99 18.93 -6.74
CA ILE A 121 4.87 18.48 -7.57
C ILE A 121 3.67 18.10 -6.70
N LEU A 122 3.88 17.30 -5.65
CA LEU A 122 2.82 16.92 -4.72
C LEU A 122 2.17 18.13 -4.07
N ASN A 123 2.96 19.13 -3.66
CA ASN A 123 2.44 20.38 -3.13
C ASN A 123 1.59 21.13 -4.16
N ASN A 124 2.07 21.24 -5.40
CA ASN A 124 1.32 21.88 -6.48
C ASN A 124 0.01 21.16 -6.83
N TRP A 125 -0.14 19.89 -6.44
CA TRP A 125 -1.35 19.09 -6.65
C TRP A 125 -2.25 19.01 -5.42
N GLY A 126 -1.89 19.70 -4.32
CA GLY A 126 -2.68 19.73 -3.08
C GLY A 126 -2.52 18.49 -2.21
N ALA A 127 -1.37 17.81 -2.30
CA ALA A 127 -1.07 16.57 -1.59
C ALA A 127 0.17 16.70 -0.70
N GLU A 128 0.24 17.80 0.04
CA GLU A 128 1.41 18.21 0.84
C GLU A 128 1.68 17.29 2.04
N ASN A 129 0.64 16.57 2.49
CA ASN A 129 0.72 15.59 3.57
C ASN A 129 1.27 14.22 3.12
N LEU A 130 1.36 13.98 1.80
CA LEU A 130 1.99 12.78 1.28
C LEU A 130 3.50 12.91 1.38
N LYS A 131 4.16 11.86 1.89
CA LYS A 131 5.62 11.83 1.96
C LYS A 131 6.20 11.87 0.54
N PRO A 132 7.16 12.76 0.23
CA PRO A 132 7.76 12.81 -1.08
C PRO A 132 8.80 11.70 -1.22
N TYR A 133 8.43 10.66 -1.95
CA TYR A 133 9.35 9.62 -2.37
C TYR A 133 10.00 9.97 -3.70
N GLY A 134 11.25 9.55 -3.85
CA GLY A 134 11.96 9.58 -5.13
C GLY A 134 12.11 8.17 -5.66
N ASN A 135 12.50 8.08 -6.93
CA ASN A 135 12.75 6.81 -7.59
C ASN A 135 14.03 6.91 -8.43
N ASP A 136 14.67 5.77 -8.67
CA ASP A 136 15.81 5.60 -9.60
C ASP A 136 15.48 4.40 -10.51
N PRO A 137 15.68 4.54 -11.81
CA PRO A 137 14.64 4.42 -12.83
C PRO A 137 14.02 3.02 -12.95
N GLN A 138 12.72 3.02 -13.31
CA GLN A 138 11.96 1.97 -14.02
C GLN A 138 11.73 0.61 -13.35
N ALA A 139 12.42 0.23 -12.28
CA ALA A 139 12.31 -1.13 -11.75
C ALA A 139 10.85 -1.53 -11.42
N LEU A 140 10.07 -0.67 -10.78
CA LEU A 140 8.71 -1.05 -10.37
C LEU A 140 7.73 -1.15 -11.54
N ALA A 141 7.64 -0.12 -12.38
CA ALA A 141 6.76 -0.17 -13.54
C ALA A 141 7.17 -1.31 -14.48
N ALA A 142 8.48 -1.49 -14.74
CA ALA A 142 8.97 -2.58 -15.59
C ALA A 142 8.70 -3.97 -15.00
N VAL A 143 8.78 -4.14 -13.68
CA VAL A 143 8.33 -5.37 -13.00
C VAL A 143 6.84 -5.58 -13.25
N LEU A 144 6.01 -4.57 -13.01
CA LEU A 144 4.56 -4.69 -13.20
C LEU A 144 4.17 -4.94 -14.68
N TYR A 145 4.88 -4.36 -15.65
CA TYR A 145 4.71 -4.65 -17.08
C TYR A 145 5.14 -6.08 -17.42
N ARG A 146 6.33 -6.52 -16.97
CA ARG A 146 6.84 -7.87 -17.21
C ARG A 146 5.90 -8.95 -16.66
N GLU A 147 5.38 -8.72 -15.48
CA GLU A 147 4.45 -9.62 -14.82
C GLU A 147 3.01 -9.50 -15.36
N GLY A 148 2.77 -8.65 -16.37
CA GLY A 148 1.50 -8.56 -17.11
C GLY A 148 0.41 -7.71 -16.46
N TYR A 149 0.74 -6.92 -15.43
CA TYR A 149 -0.21 -6.08 -14.69
C TYR A 149 -0.47 -4.71 -15.33
N PHE A 150 0.44 -4.23 -16.18
CA PHE A 150 0.17 -3.11 -17.10
C PHE A 150 0.12 -3.64 -18.53
N THR A 151 -1.07 -3.72 -19.12
CA THR A 151 -1.24 -4.02 -20.55
C THR A 151 -2.06 -2.92 -21.22
N GLU A 152 -1.75 -2.60 -22.47
CA GLU A 152 -2.44 -1.54 -23.24
C GLU A 152 -3.96 -1.77 -23.34
N LYS A 153 -4.43 -3.02 -23.18
CA LYS A 153 -5.85 -3.38 -23.19
C LYS A 153 -6.62 -3.02 -21.91
N LYS A 154 -5.94 -2.70 -20.80
CA LYS A 154 -6.56 -2.49 -19.47
C LYS A 154 -6.50 -1.05 -18.97
N ILE A 155 -5.82 -0.15 -19.67
CA ILE A 155 -5.78 1.28 -19.32
C ILE A 155 -6.83 2.01 -20.18
N SER A 156 -8.10 1.81 -19.86
CA SER A 156 -9.19 2.64 -20.40
C SER A 156 -9.78 3.42 -19.24
N PHE A 157 -9.44 4.71 -19.18
CA PHE A 157 -10.00 5.67 -18.23
C PHE A 157 -11.51 5.78 -18.43
#